data_AF-A0A839A5X7-F1
#
_entry.id   AF-A0A839A5X7-F1
#
_cell.length_a   1.000
_cell.length_b   1.000
_cell.length_c   1.000
_cell.angle_alpha   90.00
_cell.angle_beta   90.00
_cell.angle_gamma   90.00
#
_symmetry.space_group_name_H-M   'P 1'
#
loop_
_entity.id
_entity.type
_entity.pdbx_description
1 polymer ?
#
loop_
_entity_poly.entity_id
_entity_poly.type
_entity_poly.pdbx_seq_one_letter_code
_entity_poly.pdbx_strand_id
1 'polypeptide(L)'
;MSDSTIYFSNRQLTSNFIWFKTNSKPLSLFIGSLAALLIAIPFMLPYLFIPIQDHGGEVALHLLLPLLILALLGKLLEEVLFRGFLQNYLKHAVCNNRSITLSRLIFGEGHLFIFYGGLVCAYVLEKYGLMSATITHGLAIFIFSAGLI
;
A
#
# COMPACT_ATOMS: atom_id res chain seq x y z
N MET A 1 -3.15 -12.01 -36.37
CA MET A 1 -2.37 -10.76 -36.21
C MET A 1 -2.93 -10.03 -34.98
N SER A 2 -2.67 -10.53 -33.76
CA SER A 2 -3.24 -9.93 -32.54
C SER A 2 -2.59 -10.29 -31.19
N ASP A 3 -1.56 -11.16 -31.12
CA ASP A 3 -1.12 -11.66 -29.80
C ASP A 3 0.24 -11.10 -29.35
N SER A 4 1.03 -10.55 -30.28
CA SER A 4 2.36 -10.02 -29.98
C SER A 4 2.35 -8.60 -29.41
N THR A 5 1.26 -7.84 -29.58
CA THR A 5 1.17 -6.44 -29.15
C THR A 5 1.00 -6.30 -27.63
N ILE A 6 0.28 -7.22 -26.99
CA ILE A 6 0.10 -7.23 -25.53
C ILE A 6 1.42 -7.56 -24.83
N TYR A 7 2.18 -8.52 -25.37
CA TYR A 7 3.44 -8.98 -24.77
C TYR A 7 4.56 -7.92 -24.86
N PHE A 8 4.64 -7.18 -25.97
CA PHE A 8 5.64 -6.11 -26.13
C PHE A 8 5.31 -4.85 -25.30
N SER A 9 4.02 -4.51 -25.16
CA SER A 9 3.59 -3.40 -24.29
C SER A 9 3.92 -3.66 -22.81
N ASN A 10 3.85 -4.93 -22.40
CA ASN A 10 4.09 -5.37 -21.02
C ASN A 10 5.54 -5.10 -20.55
N ARG A 11 6.54 -5.24 -21.43
CA ARG A 11 7.95 -5.09 -21.05
C ARG A 11 8.35 -3.65 -20.73
N GLN A 12 7.74 -2.69 -21.43
CA GLN A 12 7.98 -1.26 -21.25
C GLN A 12 7.22 -0.68 -20.04
N LEU A 13 6.09 -1.31 -19.67
CA LEU A 13 5.31 -0.94 -18.49
C LEU A 13 5.93 -1.52 -17.20
N THR A 14 6.37 -2.78 -17.25
CA THR A 14 7.02 -3.45 -16.10
C THR A 14 8.45 -3.00 -15.86
N SER A 15 9.16 -2.48 -16.88
CA SER A 15 10.52 -1.95 -16.70
C SER A 15 10.60 -0.75 -15.75
N ASN A 16 9.48 -0.06 -15.52
CA ASN A 16 9.41 1.09 -14.62
C ASN A 16 9.11 0.70 -13.17
N PHE A 17 8.88 -0.59 -12.88
CA PHE A 17 8.61 -1.06 -11.52
C PHE A 17 9.89 -1.17 -10.70
N ILE A 18 10.08 -0.19 -9.81
CA ILE A 18 11.19 -0.20 -8.86
C ILE A 18 10.73 -0.90 -7.58
N TRP A 19 11.02 -2.20 -7.48
CA TRP A 19 10.67 -3.03 -6.32
C TRP A 19 11.35 -2.56 -5.03
N PHE A 20 12.64 -2.22 -5.12
CA PHE A 20 13.44 -1.66 -4.04
C PHE A 20 14.25 -0.49 -4.57
N LYS A 21 14.13 0.68 -3.94
CA LYS A 21 14.88 1.89 -4.35
C LYS A 21 16.16 2.11 -3.53
N THR A 22 16.23 1.51 -2.34
CA THR A 22 17.43 1.52 -1.49
C THR A 22 18.26 0.25 -1.71
N ASN A 23 19.58 0.35 -1.54
CA ASN A 23 20.49 -0.79 -1.56
C ASN A 23 20.22 -1.77 -0.39
N SER A 24 19.70 -1.28 0.73
CA SER A 24 19.39 -2.08 1.91
C SER A 24 17.94 -2.58 1.88
N LYS A 25 17.72 -3.75 1.29
CA LYS A 25 16.43 -4.46 1.35
C LYS A 25 15.82 -4.54 2.76
N PRO A 26 16.55 -4.95 3.83
CA PRO A 26 15.95 -5.04 5.15
C PRO A 26 15.47 -3.68 5.69
N LEU A 27 16.17 -2.59 5.36
CA LEU A 27 15.73 -1.24 5.72
C LEU A 27 14.42 -0.87 5.02
N SER A 28 14.27 -1.21 3.74
CA SER A 28 13.03 -0.98 2.99
C SER A 28 11.82 -1.70 3.62
N LEU A 29 12.02 -2.95 4.05
CA LEU A 29 10.99 -3.71 4.76
C LEU A 29 10.67 -3.11 6.13
N PHE A 30 11.70 -2.76 6.90
CA PHE A 30 11.54 -2.15 8.23
C PHE A 30 10.81 -0.81 8.18
N ILE A 31 11.19 0.08 7.26
CA ILE A 31 10.49 1.34 7.04
C ILE A 31 9.05 1.09 6.58
N GLY A 32 8.83 0.06 5.76
CA GLY A 32 7.50 -0.38 5.36
C GLY A 32 6.61 -0.65 6.58
N SER A 33 7.10 -1.46 7.51
CA SER A 33 6.41 -1.78 8.76
C SER A 33 6.20 -0.57 9.66
N LEU A 34 7.21 0.30 9.80
CA LEU A 34 7.08 1.52 10.61
C LEU A 34 6.02 2.48 10.03
N ALA A 35 5.97 2.62 8.70
CA ALA A 35 4.97 3.43 8.04
C ALA A 35 3.56 2.82 8.12
N ALA A 36 3.43 1.50 8.27
CA ALA A 36 2.13 0.87 8.54
C ALA A 36 1.55 1.37 9.88
N LEU A 37 2.39 1.47 10.91
CA LEU A 37 1.99 2.05 12.20
C LEU A 37 1.61 3.52 12.05
N LEU A 38 2.34 4.29 11.23
CA LEU A 38 1.99 5.68 10.93
C LEU A 38 0.59 5.80 10.30
N ILE A 39 0.22 4.86 9.42
CA ILE A 39 -1.14 4.76 8.88
C ILE A 39 -2.13 4.40 9.97
N ALA A 40 -1.80 3.46 10.86
CA ALA A 40 -2.69 2.97 11.89
C ALA A 40 -3.06 4.02 12.95
N ILE A 41 -2.07 4.76 13.46
CA ILE A 41 -2.21 5.70 14.59
C ILE A 41 -3.45 6.60 14.53
N PRO A 42 -3.71 7.39 13.48
CA PRO A 42 -4.85 8.32 13.47
C PRO A 42 -6.21 7.60 13.58
N PHE A 43 -6.29 6.35 13.14
CA PHE A 43 -7.50 5.53 13.25
C PHE A 43 -7.58 4.78 14.57
N MET A 44 -6.48 4.65 15.31
CA MET A 44 -6.46 4.10 16.68
C MET A 44 -6.93 5.12 17.72
N LEU A 45 -6.67 6.41 17.49
CA LEU A 45 -6.96 7.47 18.47
C LEU A 45 -8.41 7.44 18.99
N PRO A 46 -9.45 7.25 18.16
CA PRO A 46 -10.82 7.18 18.65
C PRO A 46 -11.12 5.95 19.52
N TYR A 47 -10.36 4.86 19.34
CA TYR A 47 -10.55 3.58 20.03
C TYR A 47 -9.75 3.46 21.33
N LEU A 48 -8.92 4.45 21.67
CA LEU A 48 -8.10 4.42 22.90
C LEU A 48 -8.90 4.23 24.20
N PHE A 49 -10.17 4.61 24.20
CA PHE A 49 -11.05 4.54 25.37
C PHE A 49 -12.21 3.55 25.18
N ILE A 50 -12.21 2.81 24.08
CA ILE A 50 -13.24 1.80 23.80
C ILE A 50 -12.67 0.45 24.25
N PRO A 51 -13.45 -0.38 24.98
CA PRO A 51 -13.02 -1.74 25.30
C PRO A 51 -12.85 -2.56 24.03
N ILE A 52 -11.79 -3.38 23.95
CA ILE A 52 -11.49 -4.17 22.74
C ILE A 52 -12.63 -5.13 22.34
N GLN A 53 -13.48 -5.51 23.30
CA GLN A 53 -14.67 -6.32 23.03
C GLN A 53 -15.68 -5.60 22.11
N ASP A 54 -15.69 -4.26 22.14
CA ASP A 54 -16.59 -3.41 21.36
C ASP A 54 -15.99 -3.01 20.00
N HIS A 55 -14.80 -3.51 19.64
CA HIS A 55 -14.08 -3.15 18.40
C HIS A 55 -14.50 -3.98 17.17
N GLY A 56 -15.52 -4.82 17.31
CA GLY A 56 -15.97 -5.74 16.25
C GLY A 56 -15.75 -7.23 16.57
N GLY A 57 -15.31 -7.55 17.78
CA GLY A 57 -15.18 -8.91 18.29
C GLY A 57 -13.80 -9.55 18.05
N GLU A 58 -13.58 -10.70 18.68
CA GLU A 58 -12.31 -11.42 18.57
C GLU A 58 -12.14 -12.10 17.20
N VAL A 59 -10.97 -11.96 16.59
CA VAL A 59 -10.59 -12.71 15.39
C VAL A 59 -9.92 -14.01 15.80
N ALA A 60 -10.42 -15.14 15.29
CA ALA A 60 -9.85 -16.43 15.61
C ALA A 60 -8.38 -16.53 15.20
N LEU A 61 -7.50 -16.97 16.11
CA LEU A 61 -6.04 -16.98 15.92
C LEU A 61 -5.59 -17.72 14.64
N HIS A 62 -6.29 -18.80 14.27
CA HIS A 62 -5.98 -19.58 13.08
C HIS A 62 -6.25 -18.82 11.76
N LEU A 63 -7.04 -17.75 11.78
CA LEU A 63 -7.32 -16.90 10.63
C LEU A 63 -6.30 -15.77 10.46
N LEU A 64 -5.45 -15.48 11.46
CA LEU A 64 -4.50 -14.37 11.39
C LEU A 64 -3.49 -14.53 10.23
N LEU A 65 -2.95 -15.73 10.02
CA LEU A 65 -2.02 -15.96 8.91
C LEU A 65 -2.69 -15.85 7.53
N PRO A 66 -3.84 -16.52 7.28
CA PRO A 66 -4.61 -16.29 6.05
C PRO A 66 -4.94 -14.81 5.82
N LEU A 67 -5.33 -14.09 6.86
CA LEU A 67 -5.66 -12.67 6.81
C LEU A 67 -4.43 -11.82 6.45
N LEU A 68 -3.27 -12.10 7.05
CA LEU A 68 -2.02 -11.43 6.71
C LEU A 68 -1.63 -11.65 5.24
N ILE A 69 -1.74 -12.89 4.76
CA ILE A 69 -1.45 -13.23 3.35
C ILE A 69 -2.41 -12.48 2.43
N LEU A 70 -3.70 -12.50 2.73
CA LEU A 70 -4.72 -11.82 1.93
C LEU A 70 -4.50 -10.30 1.91
N ALA A 71 -4.19 -9.70 3.06
CA ALA A 71 -3.91 -8.28 3.18
C ALA A 71 -2.66 -7.89 2.36
N LEU A 72 -1.57 -8.67 2.45
CA LEU A 72 -0.35 -8.41 1.69
C LEU A 72 -0.56 -8.59 0.18
N LEU A 73 -1.22 -9.65 -0.26
CA LEU A 73 -1.44 -9.92 -1.69
C LEU A 73 -2.46 -8.96 -2.33
N GLY A 74 -3.56 -8.69 -1.62
CA GLY A 74 -4.56 -7.71 -2.07
C GLY A 74 -3.94 -6.33 -2.19
N LYS A 75 -3.13 -5.90 -1.21
CA LYS A 75 -2.45 -4.61 -1.28
C LYS A 75 -1.26 -4.60 -2.24
N LEU A 76 -0.59 -5.72 -2.48
CA LEU A 76 0.40 -5.84 -3.54
C LEU A 76 -0.23 -5.51 -4.91
N LEU A 77 -1.40 -6.08 -5.22
CA LEU A 77 -2.11 -5.79 -6.46
C LEU A 77 -2.44 -4.29 -6.60
N GLU A 78 -2.99 -3.69 -5.55
CA GLU A 78 -3.30 -2.26 -5.54
C GLU A 78 -2.05 -1.39 -5.68
N GLU A 79 -0.97 -1.69 -4.94
CA GLU A 79 0.27 -0.93 -5.06
C GLU A 79 0.89 -1.07 -6.45
N VAL A 80 0.88 -2.26 -7.05
CA VAL A 80 1.35 -2.44 -8.43
C VAL A 80 0.54 -1.58 -9.41
N LEU A 81 -0.79 -1.55 -9.29
CA LEU A 81 -1.66 -0.78 -10.18
C LEU A 81 -1.55 0.72 -9.98
N PHE A 82 -1.64 1.21 -8.74
CA PHE A 82 -1.75 2.64 -8.47
C PHE A 82 -0.38 3.32 -8.33
N ARG A 83 0.61 2.62 -7.76
CA ARG A 83 1.94 3.18 -7.45
C ARG A 83 2.98 2.70 -8.45
N GLY A 84 2.98 1.41 -8.77
CA GLY A 84 3.84 0.83 -9.80
C GLY A 84 3.51 1.36 -11.19
N PHE A 85 2.24 1.33 -11.59
CA PHE A 85 1.80 1.71 -12.93
C PHE A 85 1.30 3.15 -12.99
N LEU A 86 0.19 3.50 -12.34
CA LEU A 86 -0.47 4.80 -12.52
C LEU A 86 0.41 5.98 -12.07
N GLN A 87 0.98 5.95 -10.87
CA GLN A 87 1.83 7.04 -10.37
C GLN A 87 3.07 7.25 -11.24
N ASN A 88 3.74 6.17 -11.67
CA ASN A 88 4.89 6.27 -12.55
C ASN A 88 4.52 6.73 -13.96
N TYR A 89 3.39 6.29 -14.50
CA TYR A 89 2.85 6.81 -15.76
C TYR A 89 2.59 8.31 -15.68
N LEU A 90 1.93 8.76 -14.61
CA LEU A 90 1.64 10.18 -14.39
C LEU A 90 2.91 11.03 -14.25
N LYS A 91 4.01 10.50 -13.71
CA LYS A 91 5.29 11.24 -13.65
C LYS A 91 5.83 11.66 -15.02
N HIS A 92 5.48 10.93 -16.07
CA HIS A 92 5.88 11.32 -17.43
C HIS A 92 5.06 12.52 -17.95
N ALA A 93 3.85 12.72 -17.43
CA ALA A 93 2.96 13.80 -17.84
C ALA A 93 3.00 15.01 -16.89
N VAL A 94 3.27 14.80 -15.60
CA VAL A 94 3.25 15.83 -14.56
C VAL A 94 4.44 15.71 -13.60
N CYS A 95 4.70 16.77 -12.82
CA CYS A 95 5.76 16.73 -11.82
C CYS A 95 5.45 15.73 -10.68
N ASN A 96 6.50 15.28 -9.98
CA ASN A 96 6.44 14.22 -8.98
C ASN A 96 5.38 14.45 -7.88
N ASN A 97 5.25 15.66 -7.36
CA ASN A 97 4.25 15.94 -6.32
C ASN A 97 2.82 15.85 -6.85
N ARG A 98 2.61 16.20 -8.12
CA ARG A 98 1.28 16.08 -8.76
C ARG A 98 0.93 14.62 -9.05
N SER A 99 1.90 13.79 -9.45
CA SER A 99 1.65 12.36 -9.66
C SER A 99 1.29 11.64 -8.36
N ILE A 100 1.96 11.99 -7.24
CA ILE A 100 1.60 11.51 -5.90
C ILE A 100 0.15 11.88 -5.56
N THR A 101 -0.21 13.16 -5.68
CA THR A 101 -1.55 13.64 -5.33
C THR A 101 -2.63 13.02 -6.22
N LEU A 102 -2.40 12.93 -7.53
CA LEU A 102 -3.39 12.41 -8.47
C LEU A 102 -3.56 10.89 -8.36
N SER A 103 -2.45 10.15 -8.18
CA SER A 103 -2.52 8.70 -7.90
C SER A 103 -3.31 8.44 -6.62
N ARG A 104 -3.06 9.21 -5.55
CA ARG A 104 -3.84 9.14 -4.30
C ARG A 104 -5.32 9.45 -4.50
N LEU A 105 -5.66 10.44 -5.32
CA LEU A 105 -7.05 10.84 -5.52
C LEU A 105 -7.83 9.74 -6.25
N ILE A 106 -7.24 9.19 -7.32
CA ILE A 106 -7.83 8.09 -8.10
C ILE A 106 -7.88 6.80 -7.26
N PHE A 107 -6.85 6.55 -6.45
CA PHE A 107 -6.81 5.42 -5.53
C PHE A 107 -7.85 5.52 -4.40
N GLY A 108 -8.10 6.74 -3.92
CA GLY A 108 -8.89 7.03 -2.73
C GLY A 108 -10.31 7.50 -3.00
N GLU A 109 -10.92 7.15 -4.15
CA GLU A 109 -12.29 7.56 -4.54
C GLU A 109 -13.39 7.06 -3.56
N GLY A 110 -13.43 7.64 -2.36
CA GLY A 110 -14.55 7.52 -1.41
C GLY A 110 -14.19 7.09 0.02
N HIS A 111 -12.94 6.71 0.31
CA HIS A 111 -12.58 6.16 1.62
C HIS A 111 -11.45 6.95 2.27
N LEU A 112 -11.76 7.72 3.33
CA LEU A 112 -10.80 8.57 4.07
C LEU A 112 -9.54 7.80 4.53
N PHE A 113 -9.75 6.55 4.97
CA PHE A 113 -8.67 5.63 5.31
C PHE A 113 -7.73 5.36 4.13
N ILE A 114 -8.33 5.01 2.99
CA ILE A 114 -7.63 4.75 1.73
C ILE A 114 -6.96 6.01 1.20
N PHE A 115 -7.53 7.18 1.45
CA PHE A 115 -6.95 8.46 1.05
C PHE A 115 -5.66 8.78 1.83
N TYR A 116 -5.68 8.69 3.17
CA TYR A 116 -4.50 8.92 4.00
C TYR A 116 -3.42 7.85 3.77
N GLY A 117 -3.80 6.57 3.84
CA GLY A 117 -2.90 5.47 3.51
C GLY A 117 -2.34 5.57 2.09
N GLY A 118 -3.18 6.05 1.17
CA GLY A 118 -2.85 6.45 -0.20
C GLY A 118 -1.62 7.33 -0.29
N LEU A 119 -1.64 8.45 0.45
CA LEU A 119 -0.56 9.43 0.51
C LEU A 119 0.72 8.84 1.07
N VAL A 120 0.63 8.15 2.22
CA VAL A 120 1.80 7.57 2.90
C VAL A 120 2.48 6.56 1.98
N CYS A 121 1.72 5.64 1.37
CA CYS A 121 2.26 4.64 0.46
C CYS A 121 2.89 5.27 -0.79
N ALA A 122 2.28 6.32 -1.35
CA ALA A 122 2.84 7.04 -2.49
C ALA A 122 4.19 7.70 -2.16
N TYR A 123 4.36 8.25 -0.95
CA TYR A 123 5.65 8.78 -0.49
C TYR A 123 6.66 7.68 -0.17
N VAL A 124 6.23 6.57 0.45
CA VAL A 124 7.08 5.41 0.74
C VAL A 124 7.61 4.80 -0.56
N LEU A 125 6.79 4.69 -1.60
CA LEU A 125 7.20 4.28 -2.94
C LEU A 125 8.36 5.15 -3.45
N GLU A 126 8.21 6.48 -3.40
CA GLU A 126 9.22 7.40 -3.91
C GLU A 126 10.57 7.27 -3.22
N LYS A 127 10.62 6.83 -1.96
CA LYS A 127 11.86 6.75 -1.20
C LYS A 127 12.43 5.32 -1.12
N TYR A 128 11.58 4.31 -1.02
CA TYR A 128 11.99 2.95 -0.64
C TYR A 128 11.56 1.86 -1.63
N GLY A 129 10.65 2.17 -2.56
CA GLY A 129 10.19 1.26 -3.62
C GLY A 129 8.89 0.53 -3.30
N LEU A 130 8.45 -0.29 -4.25
CA LEU A 130 7.12 -0.91 -4.27
C LEU A 130 6.90 -1.93 -3.14
N MET A 131 7.94 -2.66 -2.75
CA MET A 131 7.84 -3.62 -1.64
C MET A 131 7.58 -2.93 -0.30
N SER A 132 8.23 -1.79 -0.07
CA SER A 132 8.01 -0.99 1.14
C SER A 132 6.58 -0.49 1.20
N ALA A 133 6.06 0.07 0.09
CA ALA A 133 4.68 0.53 0.00
C ALA A 133 3.66 -0.61 0.21
N THR A 134 3.94 -1.79 -0.36
CA THR A 134 3.09 -2.99 -0.19
C THR A 134 3.02 -3.40 1.28
N ILE A 135 4.15 -3.43 1.98
CA ILE A 135 4.21 -3.79 3.40
C ILE A 135 3.51 -2.72 4.24
N THR A 136 3.77 -1.44 3.98
CA THR A 136 3.08 -0.33 4.63
C THR A 136 1.58 -0.47 4.57
N HIS A 137 1.05 -0.72 3.38
CA HIS A 137 -0.38 -0.79 3.17
C HIS A 137 -0.98 -2.11 3.69
N GLY A 138 -0.38 -3.24 3.33
CA GLY A 138 -0.86 -4.56 3.73
C GLY A 138 -0.84 -4.77 5.25
N LEU A 139 0.21 -4.33 5.94
CA LEU A 139 0.26 -4.39 7.40
C LEU A 139 -0.74 -3.43 8.05
N ALA A 140 -0.97 -2.24 7.50
CA ALA A 140 -2.00 -1.35 8.03
C ALA A 140 -3.38 -2.01 7.99
N ILE A 141 -3.76 -2.62 6.85
CA ILE A 141 -5.03 -3.35 6.72
C ILE A 141 -5.09 -4.55 7.67
N PHE A 142 -4.01 -5.32 7.74
CA PHE A 142 -3.93 -6.47 8.62
C PHE A 142 -4.16 -6.05 10.07
N ILE A 143 -3.50 -4.99 10.52
CA ILE A 143 -3.63 -4.44 11.85
C ILE A 143 -5.09 -4.09 12.20
N PHE A 144 -5.83 -3.44 11.30
CA PHE A 144 -7.26 -3.16 11.51
C PHE A 144 -8.14 -4.39 11.44
N SER A 145 -7.83 -5.31 10.53
CA SER A 145 -8.67 -6.48 10.27
C SER A 145 -8.45 -7.59 11.29
N ALA A 146 -7.29 -7.61 11.97
CA ALA A 146 -6.92 -8.63 12.94
C ALA A 146 -7.56 -8.41 14.31
N GLY A 147 -8.31 -7.32 14.51
CA GLY A 147 -8.89 -6.98 15.82
C GLY A 147 -7.82 -6.73 16.89
N LEU A 148 -6.61 -6.32 16.48
CA LEU A 148 -5.50 -5.99 17.38
C LEU A 148 -5.64 -4.60 17.99
N ILE A 149 -6.61 -3.81 17.50
CA ILE A 149 -6.87 -2.44 17.91
C ILE A 149 -8.30 -2.05 17.69
#